data_AF-A0A5C6FA97-F1
#
_entry.id   AF-A0A5C6FA97-F1
#
_cell.length_a   1.000
_cell.length_b   1.000
_cell.length_c   1.000
_cell.angle_alpha   90.00
_cell.angle_beta   90.00
_cell.angle_gamma   90.00
#
_symmetry.space_group_name_H-M   'P 1'
#
loop_
_entity.id
_entity.type
_entity.pdbx_description
1 polymer ?
#
loop_
_entity_poly.entity_id
_entity_poly.type
_entity_poly.pdbx_seq_one_letter_code
_entity_poly.pdbx_strand_id
1 'polypeptide(L)'
;MKRLVTRYLNSGWLPALAYIVLLVAFTIAAVSRFELLANVLFCAGGLAFVGIIAASLWHLICKRWQLGGISLISVVGCGVATVFAFGVLMFSSMFGPSEDGFADNLTIPEGIEIAEPDAGDTWGGYALRDDTLEGSDKFQDRVRMAMRASGNDSTEFTADMPSLRKASTDHANIFGNYIEASPDWHVFLEQGNRFASRRWSFWGEPRDTLHGYISEFGGDSRFQTRCLLCLDRKQWSRYSVQHVQEGKDSVEPQMTLGNSLHESRVMIECGGVWVEVFEQSDKPERRMTKATVAFLEDEFSDFLTSPKDALAAAQARSRDLASRLAGKDGRPFRLLTGMQPGIYEVAYSLNPGEPGSVYLKAFEVTEGTPLSVERLERASKTRMSWSPETAESFGAKAGFTIYEGDWGKPYAARFEVWFRPDSNKPERKLAERIFKIEGWQR
;
A
#
# COMPACT_ATOMS: atom_id res chain seq x y z
N MET A 1 -4.77 -54.71 -24.10
CA MET A 1 -3.90 -53.51 -24.05
C MET A 1 -3.32 -53.13 -25.43
N LYS A 2 -2.56 -53.99 -26.12
CA LYS A 2 -1.95 -53.69 -27.44
C LYS A 2 -2.93 -53.11 -28.48
N ARG A 3 -4.10 -53.73 -28.66
CA ARG A 3 -5.12 -53.26 -29.63
C ARG A 3 -5.66 -51.84 -29.35
N LEU A 4 -5.74 -51.43 -28.09
CA LEU A 4 -6.25 -50.10 -27.72
C LEU A 4 -5.19 -49.02 -27.96
N VAL A 5 -3.94 -49.28 -27.56
CA VAL A 5 -2.80 -48.38 -27.81
C VAL A 5 -2.59 -48.18 -29.31
N THR A 6 -2.66 -49.25 -30.10
CA THR A 6 -2.54 -49.17 -31.56
C THR A 6 -3.68 -48.39 -32.19
N ARG A 7 -4.92 -48.47 -31.67
CA ARG A 7 -6.04 -47.65 -32.15
C ARG A 7 -5.87 -46.17 -31.79
N TYR A 8 -5.38 -45.90 -30.58
CA TYR A 8 -5.11 -44.54 -30.09
C TYR A 8 -4.02 -43.86 -30.93
N LEU A 9 -2.87 -44.52 -31.11
CA LEU A 9 -1.73 -43.97 -31.85
C LEU A 9 -1.94 -43.92 -33.37
N ASN A 10 -2.86 -44.70 -33.94
CA ASN A 10 -3.18 -44.65 -35.37
C ASN A 10 -4.32 -43.68 -35.71
N SER A 11 -4.98 -43.09 -34.71
CA SER A 11 -6.05 -42.12 -34.94
C SER A 11 -5.49 -40.71 -35.02
N GLY A 12 -5.88 -39.94 -36.03
CA GLY A 12 -5.47 -38.54 -36.19
C GLY A 12 -6.11 -37.58 -35.18
N TRP A 13 -7.22 -37.96 -34.56
CA TRP A 13 -8.04 -37.06 -33.72
C TRP A 13 -8.25 -37.55 -32.28
N LEU A 14 -8.17 -38.87 -32.04
CA LEU A 14 -8.51 -39.45 -30.73
C LEU A 14 -7.61 -38.96 -29.58
N PRO A 15 -6.28 -38.80 -29.76
CA PRO A 15 -5.42 -38.21 -28.73
C PRO A 15 -5.82 -36.79 -28.33
N ALA A 16 -6.14 -35.95 -29.32
CA ALA A 16 -6.54 -34.57 -29.10
C ALA A 16 -7.91 -34.49 -28.39
N LEU A 17 -8.89 -35.30 -28.81
CA LEU A 17 -10.19 -35.34 -28.14
C LEU A 17 -10.07 -35.76 -26.67
N ALA A 18 -9.28 -36.80 -26.38
CA ALA A 18 -9.06 -37.26 -25.01
C ALA A 18 -8.46 -36.15 -24.13
N TYR A 19 -7.49 -35.39 -24.66
CA TYR A 19 -6.92 -34.25 -23.96
C TYR A 19 -7.95 -33.14 -23.71
N ILE A 20 -8.72 -32.73 -24.72
CA ILE A 20 -9.71 -31.65 -24.57
C ILE A 20 -10.79 -32.01 -23.55
N VAL A 21 -11.27 -33.26 -23.55
CA VAL A 21 -12.24 -33.72 -22.54
C VAL A 21 -11.64 -33.63 -21.13
N LEU A 22 -10.40 -34.06 -20.95
CA LEU A 22 -9.70 -33.97 -19.66
C LEU A 22 -9.45 -32.52 -19.24
N LEU A 23 -9.11 -31.63 -20.19
CA LEU A 23 -8.90 -30.22 -19.94
C LEU A 23 -10.20 -29.52 -19.50
N VAL A 24 -11.32 -29.81 -20.16
CA VAL A 24 -12.64 -29.28 -19.78
C VAL A 24 -13.04 -29.81 -18.41
N ALA A 25 -12.90 -31.11 -18.16
CA ALA A 25 -13.19 -31.70 -16.85
C ALA A 25 -12.32 -31.11 -15.75
N PHE A 26 -11.01 -30.93 -16.00
CA PHE A 26 -10.08 -30.27 -15.10
C PHE A 26 -10.54 -28.84 -14.78
N THR A 27 -10.88 -28.06 -15.81
CA THR A 27 -11.31 -26.67 -15.65
C THR A 27 -12.58 -26.59 -14.79
N ILE A 28 -13.57 -27.44 -15.06
CA ILE A 28 -14.78 -27.54 -14.25
C ILE A 28 -14.45 -27.93 -12.81
N ALA A 29 -13.64 -28.98 -12.60
CA ALA A 29 -13.27 -29.44 -11.27
C ALA A 29 -12.49 -28.37 -10.48
N ALA A 30 -11.61 -27.63 -11.14
CA ALA A 30 -10.83 -26.55 -10.54
C ALA A 30 -11.71 -25.34 -10.19
N VAL A 31 -12.62 -24.93 -11.08
CA VAL A 31 -13.59 -23.85 -10.79
C VAL A 31 -14.57 -24.27 -9.68
N SER A 32 -14.98 -25.52 -9.65
CA SER A 32 -15.82 -26.11 -8.59
C SER A 32 -15.04 -26.48 -7.32
N ARG A 33 -13.73 -26.23 -7.27
CA ARG A 33 -12.85 -26.45 -6.10
C ARG A 33 -12.77 -27.90 -5.60
N PHE A 34 -12.92 -28.89 -6.48
CA PHE A 34 -12.67 -30.29 -6.16
C PHE A 34 -11.16 -30.61 -6.27
N GLU A 35 -10.35 -30.16 -5.31
CA GLU A 35 -8.88 -30.19 -5.38
C GLU A 35 -8.29 -31.55 -5.77
N LEU A 36 -8.73 -32.62 -5.09
CA LEU A 36 -8.24 -33.97 -5.36
C LEU A 36 -8.56 -34.40 -6.80
N LEU A 37 -9.78 -34.13 -7.26
CA LEU A 37 -10.23 -34.47 -8.61
C LEU A 37 -9.50 -33.61 -9.65
N ALA A 38 -9.32 -32.31 -9.39
CA ALA A 38 -8.58 -31.40 -10.26
C ALA A 38 -7.12 -31.85 -10.40
N ASN A 39 -6.45 -32.23 -9.32
CA ASN A 39 -5.08 -32.74 -9.35
C ASN A 39 -4.97 -34.04 -10.15
N VAL A 40 -5.91 -34.97 -9.99
CA VAL A 40 -5.97 -36.21 -10.77
C VAL A 40 -6.19 -35.92 -12.25
N LEU A 41 -7.12 -35.02 -12.58
CA LEU A 41 -7.42 -34.64 -13.96
C LEU A 41 -6.28 -33.86 -14.61
N PHE A 42 -5.54 -33.04 -13.85
CA PHE A 42 -4.34 -32.36 -14.33
C PHE A 42 -3.24 -33.35 -14.73
N CYS A 43 -2.95 -34.33 -13.86
CA CYS A 43 -2.00 -35.39 -14.16
C CYS A 43 -2.44 -36.23 -15.38
N ALA A 44 -3.72 -36.60 -15.44
CA ALA A 44 -4.28 -37.33 -16.57
C ALA A 44 -4.22 -36.52 -17.88
N GLY A 45 -4.52 -35.22 -17.83
CA GLY A 45 -4.42 -34.29 -18.95
C GLY A 45 -2.98 -34.14 -19.44
N GLY A 46 -2.00 -34.02 -18.52
CA GLY A 46 -0.59 -33.98 -18.86
C GLY A 46 -0.13 -35.24 -19.60
N LEU A 47 -0.53 -36.42 -19.11
CA LEU A 47 -0.25 -37.70 -19.79
C LEU A 47 -0.92 -37.77 -21.18
N ALA A 48 -2.16 -37.30 -21.31
CA ALA A 48 -2.85 -37.25 -22.59
C ALA A 48 -2.15 -36.31 -23.59
N PHE A 49 -1.65 -35.16 -23.13
CA PHE A 49 -0.90 -34.22 -23.96
C PHE A 49 0.40 -34.82 -24.49
N VAL A 50 1.17 -35.50 -23.63
CA VAL A 50 2.35 -36.28 -24.05
C VAL A 50 1.96 -37.36 -25.07
N GLY A 51 0.78 -37.97 -24.90
CA GLY A 51 0.19 -38.91 -25.86
C GLY A 51 -0.03 -38.33 -27.26
N ILE A 52 -0.44 -37.05 -27.38
CA ILE A 52 -0.59 -36.35 -28.66
C ILE A 52 0.77 -36.17 -29.34
N ILE A 53 1.80 -35.77 -28.57
CA ILE A 53 3.16 -35.60 -29.08
C ILE A 53 3.71 -36.95 -29.57
N ALA A 54 3.53 -38.01 -28.78
CA ALA A 54 3.94 -39.36 -29.15
C ALA A 54 3.24 -39.87 -30.42
N ALA A 55 1.92 -39.64 -30.56
CA ALA A 55 1.17 -39.98 -31.77
C ALA A 55 1.67 -39.19 -33.00
N SER A 56 1.98 -37.91 -32.82
CA SER A 56 2.53 -37.04 -33.88
C SER A 56 3.88 -37.56 -34.38
N LEU A 57 4.81 -37.84 -33.45
CA LEU A 57 6.13 -38.40 -33.78
C LEU A 57 6.00 -39.78 -34.44
N TRP A 58 5.10 -40.63 -33.95
CA TRP A 58 4.82 -41.95 -34.52
C TRP A 58 4.35 -41.87 -35.98
N HIS A 59 3.40 -40.98 -36.28
CA HIS A 59 2.92 -40.77 -37.64
C HIS A 59 4.02 -40.27 -38.59
N LEU A 60 4.88 -39.37 -38.12
CA LEU A 60 6.02 -38.86 -38.90
C LEU A 60 7.05 -39.97 -39.17
N ILE A 61 7.41 -40.77 -38.16
CA ILE A 61 8.34 -41.91 -38.29
C ILE A 61 7.79 -42.95 -39.27
N CYS A 62 6.49 -43.26 -39.20
CA CYS A 62 5.83 -44.19 -40.12
C CYS A 62 5.55 -43.60 -41.51
N LYS A 63 6.08 -42.41 -41.83
CA LYS A 63 5.92 -41.69 -43.12
C LYS A 63 4.44 -41.42 -43.48
N ARG A 64 3.56 -41.33 -42.49
CA ARG A 64 2.14 -40.97 -42.66
C ARG A 64 1.98 -39.45 -42.56
N TRP A 65 2.55 -38.74 -43.53
CA TRP A 65 2.71 -37.28 -43.50
C TRP A 65 1.41 -36.49 -43.27
N GLN A 66 0.31 -36.90 -43.89
CA GLN A 66 -1.00 -36.24 -43.70
C GLN A 66 -1.50 -36.36 -42.25
N LEU A 67 -1.41 -37.56 -41.66
CA LEU A 67 -1.81 -37.78 -40.26
C LEU A 67 -0.82 -37.11 -39.29
N GLY A 68 0.47 -37.11 -39.60
CA GLY A 68 1.49 -36.39 -38.83
C GLY A 68 1.24 -34.88 -38.81
N GLY A 69 0.87 -34.29 -39.95
CA GLY A 69 0.49 -32.89 -40.06
C GLY A 69 -0.76 -32.55 -39.23
N ILE A 70 -1.81 -33.38 -39.31
CA ILE A 70 -3.03 -33.21 -38.50
C ILE A 70 -2.72 -33.30 -37.00
N SER A 71 -1.90 -34.27 -36.58
CA SER A 71 -1.52 -34.42 -35.18
C SER A 71 -0.68 -33.25 -34.68
N LEU A 72 0.21 -32.70 -35.52
CA LEU A 72 1.01 -31.51 -35.18
C LEU A 72 0.14 -30.26 -35.01
N ILE A 73 -0.81 -30.02 -35.92
CA ILE A 73 -1.80 -28.94 -35.79
C ILE A 73 -2.62 -29.14 -34.50
N SER A 74 -2.97 -30.38 -34.17
CA SER A 74 -3.70 -30.70 -32.95
C SER A 74 -2.90 -30.40 -31.68
N VAL A 75 -1.57 -30.58 -31.67
CA VAL A 75 -0.71 -30.15 -30.55
C VAL A 75 -0.82 -28.64 -30.33
N VAL A 76 -0.71 -27.85 -31.40
CA VAL A 76 -0.82 -26.39 -31.34
C VAL A 76 -2.21 -25.97 -30.86
N GLY A 77 -3.27 -26.53 -31.44
CA GLY A 77 -4.65 -26.24 -31.04
C GLY A 77 -4.94 -26.60 -29.59
N CYS A 78 -4.45 -27.76 -29.12
CA CYS A 78 -4.56 -28.15 -27.71
C CYS A 78 -3.79 -27.19 -26.80
N GLY A 79 -2.58 -26.76 -27.19
CA GLY A 79 -1.79 -25.78 -26.43
C GLY A 79 -2.50 -24.43 -26.28
N VAL A 80 -3.13 -23.93 -27.35
CA VAL A 80 -3.96 -22.71 -27.29
C VAL A 80 -5.15 -22.89 -26.34
N ALA A 81 -5.83 -24.04 -26.41
CA ALA A 81 -6.92 -24.35 -25.48
C ALA A 81 -6.44 -24.40 -24.03
N THR A 82 -5.24 -24.93 -23.76
CA THR A 82 -4.62 -24.91 -22.43
C THR A 82 -4.45 -23.49 -21.92
N VAL A 83 -3.85 -22.60 -22.74
CA VAL A 83 -3.65 -21.20 -22.37
C VAL A 83 -4.98 -20.52 -22.04
N PHE A 84 -6.01 -20.76 -22.85
CA PHE A 84 -7.36 -20.22 -22.58
C PHE A 84 -7.94 -20.74 -21.26
N ALA A 85 -7.86 -22.06 -21.01
CA ALA A 85 -8.36 -22.66 -19.77
C ALA A 85 -7.65 -22.10 -18.53
N PHE A 86 -6.32 -21.96 -18.56
CA PHE A 86 -5.58 -21.31 -17.48
C PHE A 86 -5.93 -19.82 -17.35
N GLY A 87 -6.18 -19.12 -18.45
CA GLY A 87 -6.69 -17.74 -18.43
C GLY A 87 -8.03 -17.63 -17.70
N VAL A 88 -8.96 -18.56 -17.94
CA VAL A 88 -10.24 -18.64 -17.21
C VAL A 88 -10.00 -18.94 -15.73
N LEU A 89 -9.11 -19.87 -15.38
CA LEU A 89 -8.79 -20.17 -13.98
C LEU A 89 -8.17 -18.96 -13.26
N MET A 90 -7.25 -18.25 -13.90
CA MET A 90 -6.65 -17.02 -13.38
C MET A 90 -7.70 -15.92 -13.17
N PHE A 91 -8.62 -15.75 -14.12
CA PHE A 91 -9.72 -14.81 -13.98
C PHE A 91 -10.66 -15.21 -12.83
N SER A 92 -11.03 -16.48 -12.73
CA SER A 92 -11.84 -17.01 -11.64
C SER A 92 -11.15 -16.96 -10.28
N SER A 93 -9.81 -17.07 -10.20
CA SER A 93 -9.11 -16.87 -8.92
C SER A 93 -9.04 -15.40 -8.53
N MET A 94 -8.98 -14.49 -9.52
CA MET A 94 -8.91 -13.05 -9.27
C MET A 94 -10.28 -12.43 -8.95
N PHE A 95 -11.37 -12.99 -9.48
CA PHE A 95 -12.72 -12.43 -9.38
C PHE A 95 -13.78 -13.42 -8.86
N GLY A 96 -13.39 -14.65 -8.49
CA GLY A 96 -14.27 -15.62 -7.86
C GLY A 96 -14.52 -15.26 -6.39
N PRO A 97 -15.59 -15.75 -5.76
CA PRO A 97 -15.90 -15.42 -4.37
C PRO A 97 -14.75 -15.82 -3.44
N SER A 98 -14.32 -14.88 -2.58
CA SER A 98 -13.39 -15.16 -1.48
C SER A 98 -14.05 -16.05 -0.42
N GLU A 99 -13.22 -16.76 0.35
CA GLU A 99 -13.54 -18.02 1.03
C GLU A 99 -13.75 -17.93 2.54
N ASP A 100 -13.71 -16.75 3.15
CA ASP A 100 -13.94 -16.71 4.60
C ASP A 100 -15.42 -16.92 4.96
N GLY A 101 -16.34 -16.61 4.02
CA GLY A 101 -17.79 -16.75 4.21
C GLY A 101 -18.35 -15.90 5.34
N PHE A 102 -17.56 -14.95 5.86
CA PHE A 102 -17.87 -14.20 7.06
C PHE A 102 -19.17 -13.41 6.91
N ALA A 103 -19.36 -12.79 5.74
CA ALA A 103 -20.52 -11.95 5.46
C ALA A 103 -21.74 -12.72 4.90
N ASP A 104 -21.65 -14.03 4.67
CA ASP A 104 -22.68 -14.80 3.94
C ASP A 104 -24.04 -14.84 4.65
N ASN A 105 -24.01 -14.85 5.98
CA ASN A 105 -25.21 -14.97 6.81
C ASN A 105 -25.52 -13.67 7.57
N LEU A 106 -24.74 -12.61 7.34
CA LEU A 106 -24.97 -11.32 7.97
C LEU A 106 -26.07 -10.57 7.22
N THR A 107 -26.94 -9.94 7.99
CA THR A 107 -27.97 -9.05 7.46
C THR A 107 -27.75 -7.66 8.03
N ILE A 108 -27.87 -6.65 7.18
CA ILE A 108 -27.78 -5.27 7.63
C ILE A 108 -29.05 -4.95 8.44
N PRO A 109 -28.94 -4.61 9.74
CA PRO A 109 -30.11 -4.35 10.56
C PRO A 109 -30.89 -3.13 10.06
N GLU A 110 -32.22 -3.23 10.08
CA GLU A 110 -33.10 -2.10 9.78
C GLU A 110 -33.25 -1.18 11.00
N GLY A 111 -33.51 0.11 10.75
CA GLY A 111 -33.82 1.08 11.81
C GLY A 111 -32.63 1.69 12.55
N ILE A 112 -31.40 1.47 12.07
CA ILE A 112 -30.18 2.12 12.58
C ILE A 112 -29.59 3.08 11.54
N GLU A 113 -28.96 4.18 12.00
CA GLU A 113 -28.23 5.10 11.11
C GLU A 113 -26.94 4.43 10.63
N ILE A 114 -26.90 4.08 9.35
CA ILE A 114 -25.73 3.49 8.70
C ILE A 114 -25.21 4.48 7.67
N ALA A 115 -23.96 4.88 7.82
CA ALA A 115 -23.28 5.72 6.86
C ALA A 115 -22.62 4.89 5.76
N GLU A 116 -22.49 5.47 4.58
CA GLU A 116 -21.60 4.96 3.54
C GLU A 116 -20.22 5.62 3.72
N PRO A 117 -19.11 4.90 3.50
CA PRO A 117 -17.80 5.53 3.37
C PRO A 117 -17.83 6.53 2.21
N ASP A 118 -17.21 7.70 2.40
CA ASP A 118 -17.10 8.69 1.34
C ASP A 118 -16.20 8.17 0.21
N ALA A 119 -16.35 8.73 -0.99
CA ALA A 119 -15.40 8.47 -2.07
C ALA A 119 -14.02 8.95 -1.63
N GLY A 120 -13.06 8.03 -1.52
CA GLY A 120 -11.66 8.41 -1.32
C GLY A 120 -11.06 8.92 -2.63
N ASP A 121 -9.96 9.66 -2.50
CA ASP A 121 -9.10 9.95 -3.63
C ASP A 121 -8.55 8.62 -4.14
N THR A 122 -9.13 8.11 -5.24
CA THR A 122 -8.76 6.82 -5.83
C THR A 122 -7.24 6.64 -5.91
N TRP A 123 -6.75 5.62 -5.20
CA TRP A 123 -5.34 5.19 -5.11
C TRP A 123 -4.65 4.87 -6.45
N GLY A 124 -5.36 4.93 -7.57
CA GLY A 124 -4.88 4.58 -8.92
C GLY A 124 -5.37 5.47 -10.06
N GLY A 125 -6.00 6.61 -9.77
CA GLY A 125 -6.50 7.56 -10.78
C GLY A 125 -5.42 8.45 -11.39
N TYR A 126 -4.28 7.89 -11.82
CA TYR A 126 -3.31 8.62 -12.65
C TYR A 126 -3.80 8.65 -14.09
N ALA A 127 -4.72 9.56 -14.37
CA ALA A 127 -4.90 10.11 -15.69
C ALA A 127 -4.95 11.63 -15.55
N LEU A 128 -3.79 12.27 -15.76
CA LEU A 128 -3.65 13.54 -16.46
C LEU A 128 -4.82 14.52 -16.24
N ARG A 129 -5.03 14.96 -15.00
CA ARG A 129 -5.77 16.19 -14.73
C ARG A 129 -4.78 17.23 -14.27
N ASP A 130 -4.30 17.95 -15.29
CA ASP A 130 -3.56 19.22 -15.28
C ASP A 130 -2.45 19.37 -14.23
N ASP A 131 -1.21 19.52 -14.71
CA ASP A 131 0.02 19.83 -13.94
C ASP A 131 -0.01 21.24 -13.32
N THR A 132 -1.20 21.79 -13.06
CA THR A 132 -1.32 22.99 -12.25
C THR A 132 -0.91 22.62 -10.83
N LEU A 133 0.27 23.12 -10.43
CA LEU A 133 0.86 23.13 -9.08
C LEU A 133 -0.06 23.67 -7.96
N GLU A 134 -1.36 23.85 -8.20
CA GLU A 134 -2.32 24.28 -7.20
C GLU A 134 -2.56 23.14 -6.20
N GLY A 135 -1.83 23.21 -5.08
CA GLY A 135 -2.02 22.34 -3.92
C GLY A 135 -0.96 21.24 -3.72
N SER A 136 0.17 21.26 -4.45
CA SER A 136 1.36 20.49 -4.06
C SER A 136 2.08 21.14 -2.88
N ASP A 137 2.76 20.32 -2.06
CA ASP A 137 3.60 20.84 -0.98
C ASP A 137 5.02 21.16 -1.45
N LYS A 138 5.71 22.06 -0.73
CA LYS A 138 7.05 22.55 -1.11
C LYS A 138 8.10 21.43 -1.23
N PHE A 139 7.97 20.34 -0.47
CA PHE A 139 8.91 19.22 -0.54
C PHE A 139 8.70 18.43 -1.83
N GLN A 140 7.44 18.12 -2.15
CA GLN A 140 7.08 17.49 -3.41
C GLN A 140 7.60 18.28 -4.63
N ASP A 141 7.40 19.60 -4.64
CA ASP A 141 7.87 20.46 -5.73
C ASP A 141 9.39 20.39 -5.88
N ARG A 142 10.12 20.45 -4.76
CA ARG A 142 11.59 20.40 -4.78
C ARG A 142 12.13 19.07 -5.28
N VAL A 143 11.51 17.95 -4.89
CA VAL A 143 11.87 16.62 -5.39
C VAL A 143 11.61 16.52 -6.90
N ARG A 144 10.46 16.98 -7.38
CA ARG A 144 10.13 16.99 -8.82
C ARG A 144 11.07 17.88 -9.62
N MET A 145 11.41 19.06 -9.10
CA MET A 145 12.38 19.96 -9.73
C MET A 145 13.76 19.32 -9.83
N ALA A 146 14.22 18.63 -8.77
CA ALA A 146 15.50 17.92 -8.78
C ALA A 146 15.54 16.81 -9.84
N MET A 147 14.42 16.12 -10.07
CA MET A 147 14.31 15.12 -11.13
C MET A 147 14.37 15.71 -12.54
N ARG A 148 13.86 16.93 -12.74
CA ARG A 148 13.89 17.64 -14.04
C ARG A 148 15.24 18.31 -14.35
N ALA A 149 16.09 18.51 -13.35
CA ALA A 149 17.40 19.14 -13.54
C ALA A 149 18.33 18.30 -14.44
N SER A 150 19.31 18.93 -15.09
CA SER A 150 20.34 18.20 -15.82
C SER A 150 21.24 17.41 -14.87
N GLY A 151 21.59 16.19 -15.27
CA GLY A 151 22.45 15.30 -14.50
C GLY A 151 23.91 15.66 -14.53
N ASN A 152 24.68 15.09 -13.60
CA ASN A 152 26.14 15.20 -13.54
C ASN A 152 26.83 13.85 -13.19
N ASP A 153 26.09 12.75 -13.25
CA ASP A 153 26.50 11.37 -12.90
C ASP A 153 27.07 11.17 -11.48
N SER A 154 27.07 12.19 -10.61
CA SER A 154 27.63 12.13 -9.26
C SER A 154 26.65 11.48 -8.28
N THR A 155 26.98 10.29 -7.79
CA THR A 155 26.24 9.54 -6.76
C THR A 155 26.38 10.14 -5.35
N GLU A 156 27.48 10.86 -5.11
CA GLU A 156 27.80 11.44 -3.81
C GLU A 156 26.81 12.53 -3.39
N PHE A 157 26.60 12.68 -2.09
CA PHE A 157 25.82 13.77 -1.51
C PHE A 157 26.45 14.25 -0.20
N THR A 158 26.10 15.45 0.24
CA THR A 158 26.51 15.98 1.55
C THR A 158 25.36 15.86 2.53
N ALA A 159 25.63 15.28 3.70
CA ALA A 159 24.64 15.10 4.76
C ALA A 159 24.65 16.28 5.76
N ASP A 160 24.68 17.52 5.28
CA ASP A 160 24.76 18.74 6.12
C ASP A 160 23.35 19.22 6.46
N MET A 161 22.91 18.96 7.70
CA MET A 161 21.60 19.37 8.23
C MET A 161 21.73 19.93 9.67
N PRO A 162 22.59 20.93 9.89
CA PRO A 162 22.87 21.45 11.23
C PRO A 162 21.64 22.05 11.89
N SER A 163 20.67 22.56 11.14
CA SER A 163 19.44 23.14 11.69
C SER A 163 18.49 22.06 12.18
N LEU A 164 18.34 20.93 11.46
CA LEU A 164 17.59 19.78 11.98
C LEU A 164 18.21 19.23 13.26
N ARG A 165 19.54 19.10 13.29
CA ARG A 165 20.27 18.67 14.50
C ARG A 165 19.94 19.58 15.67
N LYS A 166 20.13 20.91 15.52
CA LYS A 166 19.81 21.90 16.57
C LYS A 166 18.33 21.90 16.97
N ALA A 167 17.41 21.80 16.02
CA ALA A 167 15.98 21.74 16.32
C ALA A 167 15.65 20.53 17.20
N SER A 168 16.19 19.36 16.85
CA SER A 168 15.95 18.11 17.59
C SER A 168 16.69 18.02 18.93
N THR A 169 17.83 18.70 19.11
CA THR A 169 18.60 18.70 20.37
C THR A 169 18.23 19.84 21.30
N ASP A 170 18.27 21.08 20.79
CA ASP A 170 18.19 22.31 21.60
C ASP A 170 16.73 22.69 21.87
N HIS A 171 15.81 22.22 21.02
CA HIS A 171 14.37 22.48 21.10
C HIS A 171 13.52 21.21 21.06
N ALA A 172 14.05 20.08 21.55
CA ALA A 172 13.47 18.73 21.42
C ALA A 172 11.95 18.64 21.64
N ASN A 173 11.42 19.27 22.71
CA ASN A 173 10.00 19.24 23.03
C ASN A 173 9.14 20.00 22.00
N ILE A 174 9.57 21.20 21.61
CA ILE A 174 8.83 22.02 20.62
C ILE A 174 8.96 21.39 19.23
N PHE A 175 10.13 20.85 18.90
CA PHE A 175 10.36 20.09 17.67
C PHE A 175 9.41 18.87 17.59
N GLY A 176 9.33 18.05 18.64
CA GLY A 176 8.42 16.90 18.67
C GLY A 176 6.96 17.32 18.47
N ASN A 177 6.51 18.37 19.17
CA ASN A 177 5.16 18.91 19.01
C ASN A 177 4.92 19.47 17.60
N TYR A 178 5.93 20.11 16.98
CA TYR A 178 5.84 20.62 15.61
C TYR A 178 5.65 19.48 14.61
N ILE A 179 6.42 18.41 14.75
CA ILE A 179 6.31 17.23 13.89
C ILE A 179 4.93 16.57 14.04
N GLU A 180 4.41 16.45 15.26
CA GLU A 180 3.05 15.91 15.52
C GLU A 180 1.92 16.84 15.04
N ALA A 181 2.15 18.15 15.05
CA ALA A 181 1.18 19.14 14.61
C ALA A 181 1.17 19.36 13.10
N SER A 182 2.28 19.11 12.41
CA SER A 182 2.39 19.42 10.99
C SER A 182 1.67 18.39 10.13
N PRO A 183 0.75 18.81 9.24
CA PRO A 183 0.13 17.92 8.25
C PRO A 183 1.12 17.23 7.30
N ASP A 184 2.33 17.80 7.17
CA ASP A 184 3.39 17.34 6.28
C ASP A 184 4.07 16.06 6.78
N TRP A 185 3.83 15.69 8.04
CA TRP A 185 4.42 14.53 8.70
C TRP A 185 3.33 13.55 9.15
N HIS A 186 3.51 12.27 8.87
CA HIS A 186 2.73 11.21 9.51
C HIS A 186 3.49 10.67 10.72
N VAL A 187 3.02 10.96 11.93
CA VAL A 187 3.65 10.42 13.14
C VAL A 187 2.95 9.13 13.58
N PHE A 188 3.70 8.04 13.62
CA PHE A 188 3.19 6.71 13.98
C PHE A 188 4.12 6.00 14.95
N LEU A 189 3.58 4.96 15.62
CA LEU A 189 4.34 4.11 16.53
C LEU A 189 4.48 2.70 15.95
N GLU A 190 5.70 2.18 15.91
CA GLU A 190 5.99 0.80 15.54
C GLU A 190 6.96 0.21 16.56
N GLN A 191 6.64 -0.97 17.11
CA GLN A 191 7.46 -1.64 18.14
C GLN A 191 7.83 -0.74 19.34
N GLY A 192 6.91 0.16 19.73
CA GLY A 192 7.11 1.09 20.85
C GLY A 192 7.99 2.31 20.55
N ASN A 193 8.44 2.49 19.30
CA ASN A 193 9.26 3.63 18.89
C ASN A 193 8.46 4.56 17.96
N ARG A 194 8.74 5.86 18.05
CA ARG A 194 8.10 6.92 17.26
C ARG A 194 8.87 7.19 15.98
N PHE A 195 8.10 7.33 14.91
CA PHE A 195 8.60 7.65 13.58
C PHE A 195 7.73 8.74 12.97
N ALA A 196 8.31 9.55 12.09
CA ALA A 196 7.57 10.52 11.29
C ALA A 196 7.93 10.37 9.82
N SER A 197 7.00 9.87 9.00
CA SER A 197 7.24 9.79 7.54
C SER A 197 6.78 11.08 6.87
N ARG A 198 7.59 11.62 5.96
CA ARG A 198 7.20 12.79 5.16
C ARG A 198 6.05 12.43 4.23
N ARG A 199 5.02 13.27 4.18
CA ARG A 199 3.86 13.13 3.29
C ARG A 199 4.01 14.01 2.06
N TRP A 200 3.37 13.58 0.97
CA TRP A 200 3.10 14.45 -0.19
C TRP A 200 1.65 14.92 -0.15
N SER A 201 1.43 16.18 -0.46
CA SER A 201 0.10 16.75 -0.58
C SER A 201 -0.36 16.76 -2.04
N PHE A 202 -1.59 16.33 -2.27
CA PHE A 202 -2.23 16.45 -3.58
C PHE A 202 -3.51 17.25 -3.37
N TRP A 203 -3.66 18.36 -4.10
CA TRP A 203 -4.80 19.27 -3.95
C TRP A 203 -4.96 19.79 -2.49
N GLY A 204 -3.83 19.97 -1.80
CA GLY A 204 -3.77 20.41 -0.41
C GLY A 204 -4.06 19.33 0.63
N GLU A 205 -4.38 18.08 0.25
CA GLU A 205 -4.59 16.97 1.18
C GLU A 205 -3.35 16.07 1.27
N PRO A 206 -2.81 15.86 2.48
CA PRO A 206 -1.64 15.02 2.65
C PRO A 206 -2.01 13.54 2.50
N ARG A 207 -1.16 12.78 1.79
CA ARG A 207 -1.31 11.34 1.59
C ARG A 207 -0.35 10.54 2.47
N ASP A 208 -0.86 9.46 3.04
CA ASP A 208 -0.21 8.63 4.05
C ASP A 208 0.07 7.19 3.57
N THR A 209 0.10 7.00 2.25
CA THR A 209 0.19 5.66 1.65
C THR A 209 1.54 4.99 1.89
N LEU A 210 1.51 3.67 2.07
CA LEU A 210 2.68 2.78 2.12
C LEU A 210 3.79 3.25 3.09
N HIS A 211 3.46 3.74 4.29
CA HIS A 211 4.47 4.22 5.25
C HIS A 211 5.40 5.32 4.68
N GLY A 212 4.83 6.22 3.86
CA GLY A 212 5.52 7.38 3.30
C GLY A 212 6.36 7.09 2.05
N TYR A 213 6.22 5.91 1.44
CA TYR A 213 6.79 5.71 0.10
C TYR A 213 5.99 6.50 -0.93
N ILE A 214 6.70 7.32 -1.68
CA ILE A 214 6.20 8.03 -2.85
C ILE A 214 6.79 7.37 -4.08
N SER A 215 5.97 7.08 -5.08
CA SER A 215 6.44 6.45 -6.31
C SER A 215 5.78 7.07 -7.54
N GLU A 216 6.55 7.20 -8.61
CA GLU A 216 6.08 7.57 -9.94
C GLU A 216 6.77 6.63 -10.94
N PHE A 217 6.01 5.71 -11.52
CA PHE A 217 6.54 4.72 -12.47
C PHE A 217 6.04 4.96 -13.91
N GLY A 218 5.22 6.00 -14.12
CA GLY A 218 4.77 6.44 -15.43
C GLY A 218 5.62 7.61 -15.96
N GLY A 219 5.62 7.81 -17.29
CA GLY A 219 6.34 8.90 -17.94
C GLY A 219 7.85 8.69 -18.05
N ASP A 220 8.60 9.79 -18.23
CA ASP A 220 10.04 9.78 -18.52
C ASP A 220 10.93 9.61 -17.28
N SER A 221 10.39 9.75 -16.07
CA SER A 221 11.13 9.69 -14.81
C SER A 221 10.53 8.64 -13.87
N ARG A 222 11.20 7.49 -13.75
CA ARG A 222 10.76 6.40 -12.86
C ARG A 222 11.48 6.48 -11.52
N PHE A 223 10.74 6.64 -10.44
CA PHE A 223 11.32 6.69 -9.11
C PHE A 223 10.41 6.15 -8.00
N GLN A 224 11.05 5.83 -6.88
CA GLN A 224 10.43 5.67 -5.58
C GLN A 224 11.33 6.30 -4.51
N THR A 225 10.76 7.06 -3.59
CA THR A 225 11.52 7.70 -2.51
C THR A 225 10.74 7.68 -1.21
N ARG A 226 11.47 7.82 -0.10
CA ARG A 226 10.90 8.04 1.22
C ARG A 226 11.86 8.83 2.09
N CYS A 227 11.30 9.77 2.85
CA CYS A 227 11.97 10.44 3.96
C CYS A 227 11.28 10.08 5.27
N LEU A 228 12.05 9.60 6.25
CA LEU A 228 11.54 9.17 7.54
C LEU A 228 12.43 9.71 8.66
N LEU A 229 11.82 10.38 9.65
CA LEU A 229 12.48 10.74 10.90
C LEU A 229 12.26 9.63 11.93
N CYS A 230 13.36 9.06 12.40
CA CYS A 230 13.40 8.11 13.50
C CYS A 230 13.55 8.89 14.81
N LEU A 231 12.42 9.36 15.36
CA LEU A 231 12.37 10.28 16.50
C LEU A 231 12.99 9.70 17.77
N ASP A 232 12.94 8.39 17.94
CA ASP A 232 13.56 7.69 19.08
C ASP A 232 14.91 7.02 18.74
N ARG A 233 15.52 7.39 17.59
CA ARG A 233 16.83 6.87 17.13
C ARG A 233 16.87 5.33 17.07
N LYS A 234 15.80 4.76 16.53
CA LYS A 234 15.70 3.35 16.16
C LYS A 234 15.47 3.26 14.67
N GLN A 235 16.04 2.24 14.04
CA GLN A 235 15.74 1.94 12.66
C GLN A 235 14.33 1.35 12.55
N TRP A 236 13.53 1.89 11.64
CA TRP A 236 12.18 1.37 11.39
C TRP A 236 12.20 0.10 10.55
N SER A 237 12.98 0.12 9.47
CA SER A 237 12.93 -0.94 8.47
C SER A 237 13.77 -2.15 8.87
N ARG A 238 13.43 -3.33 8.35
CA ARG A 238 14.28 -4.55 8.47
C ARG A 238 15.42 -4.61 7.46
N TYR A 239 15.52 -3.64 6.56
CA TYR A 239 16.47 -3.65 5.45
C TYR A 239 17.85 -3.16 5.93
N SER A 240 18.90 -3.57 5.23
CA SER A 240 20.23 -3.01 5.48
C SER A 240 20.22 -1.51 5.14
N VAL A 241 20.79 -0.68 6.02
CA VAL A 241 20.94 0.77 5.81
C VAL A 241 22.39 1.16 6.07
N GLN A 242 22.90 2.11 5.29
CA GLN A 242 24.20 2.70 5.54
C GLN A 242 24.05 3.81 6.58
N HIS A 243 24.74 3.68 7.71
CA HIS A 243 24.80 4.74 8.72
C HIS A 243 25.82 5.80 8.32
N VAL A 244 25.42 7.07 8.42
CA VAL A 244 26.21 8.24 8.06
C VAL A 244 26.05 9.28 9.15
N GLN A 245 27.15 9.91 9.57
CA GLN A 245 27.08 11.04 10.49
C GLN A 245 26.73 12.31 9.72
N GLU A 246 25.85 13.13 10.27
CA GLU A 246 25.56 14.46 9.73
C GLU A 246 26.85 15.31 9.72
N GLY A 247 27.09 16.02 8.62
CA GLY A 247 28.31 16.80 8.42
C GLY A 247 28.52 17.27 6.98
N LYS A 248 29.62 18.01 6.80
CA LYS A 248 29.97 18.68 5.54
C LYS A 248 30.76 17.81 4.57
N ASP A 249 31.20 16.65 5.02
CA ASP A 249 31.97 15.73 4.19
C ASP A 249 31.07 15.10 3.12
N SER A 250 31.64 14.82 1.96
CA SER A 250 30.95 14.10 0.89
C SER A 250 30.77 12.65 1.28
N VAL A 251 29.60 12.10 0.99
CA VAL A 251 29.22 10.73 1.32
C VAL A 251 28.91 10.00 0.03
N GLU A 252 29.62 8.89 -0.19
CA GLU A 252 29.28 7.94 -1.25
C GLU A 252 28.29 6.90 -0.73
N PRO A 253 27.05 6.87 -1.27
CA PRO A 253 26.03 5.94 -0.79
C PRO A 253 26.30 4.52 -1.30
N GLN A 254 25.98 3.52 -0.48
CA GLN A 254 25.98 2.12 -0.89
C GLN A 254 24.85 1.89 -1.90
N MET A 255 25.25 1.63 -3.15
CA MET A 255 24.33 1.44 -4.27
C MET A 255 23.97 -0.03 -4.46
N THR A 256 22.68 -0.31 -4.63
CA THR A 256 22.14 -1.61 -5.03
C THR A 256 21.16 -1.45 -6.20
N LEU A 257 20.59 -2.56 -6.67
CA LEU A 257 19.49 -2.54 -7.65
C LEU A 257 18.22 -3.07 -7.01
N GLY A 258 17.15 -2.30 -7.10
CA GLY A 258 15.81 -2.69 -6.67
C GLY A 258 14.79 -2.28 -7.72
N ASN A 259 13.87 -3.17 -8.09
CA ASN A 259 12.90 -2.94 -9.19
C ASN A 259 13.55 -2.51 -10.52
N SER A 260 14.77 -3.00 -10.80
CA SER A 260 15.58 -2.58 -11.96
C SER A 260 15.93 -1.08 -11.97
N LEU A 261 15.91 -0.42 -10.82
CA LEU A 261 16.33 0.96 -10.58
C LEU A 261 17.54 1.02 -9.65
N HIS A 262 18.30 2.11 -9.70
CA HIS A 262 19.40 2.38 -8.78
C HIS A 262 18.85 2.71 -7.39
N GLU A 263 19.15 1.86 -6.42
CA GLU A 263 18.66 1.96 -5.04
C GLU A 263 19.78 2.40 -4.09
N SER A 264 19.43 3.25 -3.12
CA SER A 264 20.25 3.57 -1.96
C SER A 264 19.37 3.74 -0.72
N ARG A 265 19.90 3.34 0.45
CA ARG A 265 19.27 3.52 1.76
C ARG A 265 20.28 4.08 2.75
N VAL A 266 20.08 5.32 3.17
CA VAL A 266 20.98 5.99 4.10
C VAL A 266 20.23 6.38 5.37
N MET A 267 20.85 6.12 6.51
CA MET A 267 20.43 6.57 7.83
C MET A 267 21.42 7.65 8.29
N ILE A 268 20.99 8.91 8.28
CA ILE A 268 21.80 10.06 8.66
C ILE A 268 21.55 10.38 10.13
N GLU A 269 22.59 10.28 10.95
CA GLU A 269 22.52 10.54 12.39
C GLU A 269 22.61 12.04 12.68
N CYS A 270 21.47 12.68 12.96
CA CYS A 270 21.32 14.13 13.15
C CYS A 270 21.12 14.50 14.62
N GLY A 271 21.98 14.01 15.52
CA GLY A 271 21.92 14.30 16.96
C GLY A 271 20.69 13.69 17.65
N GLY A 272 19.64 14.49 17.85
CA GLY A 272 18.42 14.10 18.57
C GLY A 272 17.51 13.13 17.79
N VAL A 273 17.73 13.01 16.48
CA VAL A 273 16.92 12.21 15.56
C VAL A 273 17.84 11.52 14.53
N TRP A 274 17.37 10.42 13.93
CA TRP A 274 17.99 9.89 12.71
C TRP A 274 17.06 10.10 11.50
N VAL A 275 17.63 10.37 10.34
CA VAL A 275 16.90 10.57 9.09
C VAL A 275 17.18 9.39 8.16
N GLU A 276 16.17 8.57 7.90
CA GLU A 276 16.23 7.57 6.84
C GLU A 276 15.80 8.21 5.52
N VAL A 277 16.67 8.13 4.51
CA VAL A 277 16.37 8.48 3.13
C VAL A 277 16.51 7.25 2.26
N PHE A 278 15.41 6.86 1.64
CA PHE A 278 15.35 5.83 0.62
C PHE A 278 15.20 6.49 -0.75
N GLU A 279 16.00 6.04 -1.71
CA GLU A 279 15.87 6.47 -3.10
C GLU A 279 16.06 5.29 -4.05
N GLN A 280 15.08 5.08 -4.92
CA GLN A 280 15.14 4.29 -6.14
C GLN A 280 14.87 5.21 -7.33
N SER A 281 15.77 5.25 -8.29
CA SER A 281 15.60 6.06 -9.50
C SER A 281 16.33 5.47 -10.71
N ASP A 282 15.95 5.92 -11.89
CA ASP A 282 16.58 5.55 -13.15
C ASP A 282 18.01 6.09 -13.29
N LYS A 283 18.37 7.14 -12.54
CA LYS A 283 19.68 7.78 -12.61
C LYS A 283 20.57 7.58 -11.37
N PRO A 284 21.89 7.58 -11.59
CA PRO A 284 22.96 7.75 -10.62
C PRO A 284 22.67 8.57 -9.38
N GLU A 285 22.29 9.81 -9.64
CA GLU A 285 22.94 10.95 -8.98
C GLU A 285 22.36 11.31 -7.60
N ARG A 286 21.49 10.45 -7.09
CA ARG A 286 20.84 10.60 -5.78
C ARG A 286 20.16 11.96 -5.62
N ARG A 287 19.50 12.42 -6.69
CA ARG A 287 18.95 13.78 -6.78
C ARG A 287 17.87 14.02 -5.75
N MET A 288 17.08 12.99 -5.44
CA MET A 288 16.03 13.09 -4.43
C MET A 288 16.60 13.10 -3.02
N THR A 289 17.66 12.33 -2.77
CA THR A 289 18.40 12.37 -1.51
C THR A 289 18.97 13.77 -1.28
N LYS A 290 19.64 14.35 -2.28
CA LYS A 290 20.16 15.74 -2.22
C LYS A 290 19.05 16.76 -1.96
N ALA A 291 17.95 16.66 -2.70
CA ALA A 291 16.79 17.53 -2.52
C ALA A 291 16.17 17.40 -1.13
N THR A 292 16.12 16.18 -0.60
CA THR A 292 15.57 15.88 0.74
C THR A 292 16.42 16.48 1.83
N VAL A 293 17.74 16.26 1.81
CA VAL A 293 18.66 16.86 2.80
C VAL A 293 18.55 18.38 2.78
N ALA A 294 18.63 18.99 1.60
CA ALA A 294 18.52 20.44 1.48
C ALA A 294 17.15 20.98 1.93
N PHE A 295 16.07 20.26 1.65
CA PHE A 295 14.73 20.65 2.10
C PHE A 295 14.61 20.61 3.62
N LEU A 296 15.10 19.54 4.26
CA LEU A 296 15.05 19.42 5.71
C LEU A 296 15.89 20.53 6.37
N GLU A 297 17.07 20.83 5.84
CA GLU A 297 17.87 21.95 6.36
C GLU A 297 17.12 23.27 6.25
N ASP A 298 16.48 23.56 5.11
CA ASP A 298 15.68 24.78 4.93
C ASP A 298 14.48 24.82 5.89
N GLU A 299 13.70 23.73 5.99
CA GLU A 299 12.54 23.64 6.89
C GLU A 299 12.93 23.91 8.34
N PHE A 300 14.02 23.29 8.80
CA PHE A 300 14.43 23.43 10.20
C PHE A 300 15.24 24.70 10.46
N SER A 301 15.89 25.29 9.45
CA SER A 301 16.44 26.64 9.55
C SER A 301 15.32 27.66 9.78
N ASP A 302 14.23 27.56 9.02
CA ASP A 302 13.04 28.39 9.21
C ASP A 302 12.41 28.16 10.60
N PHE A 303 12.27 26.90 11.03
CA PHE A 303 11.79 26.57 12.38
C PHE A 303 12.61 27.24 13.49
N LEU A 304 13.94 27.27 13.35
CA LEU A 304 14.84 27.85 14.35
C LEU A 304 14.74 29.38 14.45
N THR A 305 14.17 30.07 13.47
CA THR A 305 13.94 31.52 13.56
C THR A 305 12.96 31.87 14.69
N SER A 306 11.91 31.07 14.87
CA SER A 306 10.96 31.16 15.98
C SER A 306 10.23 29.82 16.18
N PRO A 307 10.75 28.91 17.03
CA PRO A 307 10.18 27.57 17.22
C PRO A 307 8.71 27.58 17.67
N LYS A 308 8.32 28.57 18.48
CA LYS A 308 6.94 28.70 18.98
C LYS A 308 5.98 29.12 17.87
N ASP A 309 6.39 30.07 17.03
CA ASP A 309 5.55 30.53 15.91
C ASP A 309 5.45 29.44 14.84
N ALA A 310 6.53 28.69 14.60
CA ALA A 310 6.52 27.53 13.72
C ALA A 310 5.54 26.44 14.19
N LEU A 311 5.52 26.13 15.50
CA LEU A 311 4.53 25.23 16.09
C LEU A 311 3.10 25.76 15.94
N ALA A 312 2.86 27.04 16.27
CA ALA A 312 1.54 27.64 16.14
C ALA A 312 1.05 27.62 14.67
N ALA A 313 1.94 27.85 13.72
CA ALA A 313 1.65 27.75 12.29
C ALA A 313 1.33 26.31 11.86
N ALA A 314 2.06 25.31 12.36
CA ALA A 314 1.75 23.90 12.11
C ALA A 314 0.37 23.51 12.66
N GLN A 315 0.06 23.90 13.90
CA GLN A 315 -1.26 23.70 14.51
C GLN A 315 -2.38 24.38 13.71
N ALA A 316 -2.16 25.60 13.21
CA ALA A 316 -3.12 26.29 12.37
C ALA A 316 -3.41 25.52 11.07
N ARG A 317 -2.37 24.99 10.40
CA ARG A 317 -2.54 24.14 9.22
C ARG A 317 -3.27 22.83 9.55
N SER A 318 -3.04 22.25 10.73
CA SER A 318 -3.77 21.05 11.17
C SER A 318 -5.25 21.32 11.45
N ARG A 319 -5.61 22.49 11.99
CA ARG A 319 -7.01 22.91 12.15
C ARG A 319 -7.71 23.16 10.81
N ASP A 320 -7.00 23.76 9.86
CA ASP A 320 -7.50 23.90 8.48
C ASP A 320 -7.76 22.52 7.86
N LEU A 321 -6.80 21.59 7.97
CA LEU A 321 -6.98 20.23 7.50
C LEU A 321 -8.18 19.55 8.19
N ALA A 322 -8.35 19.72 9.50
CA ALA A 322 -9.51 19.18 10.23
C ALA A 322 -10.83 19.65 9.60
N SER A 323 -10.93 20.95 9.30
CA SER A 323 -12.12 21.54 8.69
C SER A 323 -12.44 20.94 7.32
N ARG A 324 -11.41 20.62 6.52
CA ARG A 324 -11.56 19.93 5.23
C ARG A 324 -11.92 18.45 5.40
N LEU A 325 -11.37 17.80 6.43
CA LEU A 325 -11.59 16.39 6.72
C LEU A 325 -12.92 16.09 7.43
N ALA A 326 -13.55 17.06 8.09
CA ALA A 326 -14.79 16.88 8.85
C ALA A 326 -16.01 16.50 7.97
N GLY A 327 -15.91 16.68 6.64
CA GLY A 327 -17.00 16.42 5.71
C GLY A 327 -18.18 17.38 5.90
N LYS A 328 -19.30 17.11 5.21
CA LYS A 328 -20.50 17.97 5.25
C LYS A 328 -21.28 17.86 6.56
N ASP A 329 -21.16 16.72 7.26
CA ASP A 329 -21.89 16.41 8.48
C ASP A 329 -21.11 16.80 9.76
N GLY A 330 -19.88 17.31 9.63
CA GLY A 330 -19.08 17.84 10.74
C GLY A 330 -18.70 16.78 11.77
N ARG A 331 -18.69 15.49 11.37
CA ARG A 331 -18.45 14.37 12.29
C ARG A 331 -16.96 14.30 12.65
N PRO A 332 -16.62 13.79 13.86
CA PRO A 332 -15.23 13.74 14.34
C PRO A 332 -14.34 12.78 13.55
N PHE A 333 -14.94 11.86 12.79
CA PHE A 333 -14.24 11.04 11.82
C PHE A 333 -15.19 10.55 10.71
N ARG A 334 -14.59 10.19 9.58
CA ARG A 334 -15.25 9.52 8.46
C ARG A 334 -14.35 8.45 7.86
N LEU A 335 -14.97 7.50 7.18
CA LEU A 335 -14.25 6.52 6.36
C LEU A 335 -14.26 6.96 4.91
N LEU A 336 -13.15 6.73 4.22
CA LEU A 336 -13.00 6.94 2.80
C LEU A 336 -12.74 5.58 2.14
N THR A 337 -13.33 5.37 0.97
CA THR A 337 -13.09 4.17 0.15
C THR A 337 -11.68 4.18 -0.45
N GLY A 338 -10.97 3.04 -0.38
CA GLY A 338 -9.66 2.85 -1.02
C GLY A 338 -9.76 2.34 -2.46
N MET A 339 -8.64 1.85 -2.99
CA MET A 339 -8.54 1.30 -4.35
C MET A 339 -9.48 0.10 -4.60
N GLN A 340 -9.73 -0.66 -3.55
CA GLN A 340 -10.44 -1.94 -3.58
C GLN A 340 -11.37 -2.02 -2.38
N PRO A 341 -12.51 -2.73 -2.48
CA PRO A 341 -13.34 -2.99 -1.33
C PRO A 341 -12.53 -3.69 -0.21
N GLY A 342 -12.84 -3.34 1.04
CA GLY A 342 -12.06 -3.78 2.20
C GLY A 342 -10.84 -2.93 2.54
N ILE A 343 -10.35 -2.09 1.61
CA ILE A 343 -9.32 -1.09 1.88
C ILE A 343 -10.00 0.26 2.10
N TYR A 344 -9.67 0.89 3.23
CA TYR A 344 -10.25 2.17 3.62
C TYR A 344 -9.18 3.12 4.13
N GLU A 345 -9.53 4.40 4.19
CA GLU A 345 -8.83 5.39 4.99
C GLU A 345 -9.78 5.93 6.06
N VAL A 346 -9.25 6.31 7.20
CA VAL A 346 -9.96 7.14 8.18
C VAL A 346 -9.45 8.56 8.08
N ALA A 347 -10.37 9.51 8.00
CA ALA A 347 -10.09 10.92 8.18
C ALA A 347 -10.60 11.36 9.55
N TYR A 348 -9.67 11.78 10.41
CA TYR A 348 -9.95 12.33 11.74
C TYR A 348 -10.08 13.85 11.65
N SER A 349 -11.08 14.38 12.34
CA SER A 349 -11.26 15.82 12.60
C SER A 349 -11.73 15.98 14.05
N LEU A 350 -10.80 15.83 14.99
CA LEU A 350 -11.12 15.81 16.42
C LEU A 350 -9.99 16.41 17.25
N ASN A 351 -10.24 16.65 18.53
CA ASN A 351 -9.22 17.05 19.49
C ASN A 351 -9.21 16.05 20.67
N PRO A 352 -8.10 15.34 20.91
CA PRO A 352 -8.01 14.39 22.02
C PRO A 352 -7.90 15.06 23.40
N GLY A 353 -7.59 16.37 23.44
CA GLY A 353 -7.50 17.18 24.66
C GLY A 353 -6.17 17.11 25.42
N GLU A 354 -5.31 16.14 25.10
CA GLU A 354 -3.97 15.97 25.67
C GLU A 354 -3.07 15.17 24.71
N PRO A 355 -1.73 15.13 24.90
CA PRO A 355 -0.83 14.34 24.06
C PRO A 355 -1.15 12.83 24.09
N GLY A 356 -1.07 12.18 22.94
CA GLY A 356 -1.29 10.74 22.82
C GLY A 356 -1.48 10.26 21.39
N SER A 357 -2.10 9.09 21.24
CA SER A 357 -2.40 8.50 19.93
C SER A 357 -3.88 8.16 19.80
N VAL A 358 -4.42 8.35 18.61
CA VAL A 358 -5.76 7.86 18.24
C VAL A 358 -5.62 6.63 17.36
N TYR A 359 -6.63 5.77 17.38
CA TYR A 359 -6.72 4.56 16.54
C TYR A 359 -8.17 4.09 16.46
N LEU A 360 -8.43 3.11 15.58
CA LEU A 360 -9.74 2.50 15.40
C LEU A 360 -9.85 1.13 16.06
N LYS A 361 -11.06 0.83 16.52
CA LYS A 361 -11.59 -0.53 16.71
C LYS A 361 -12.83 -0.67 15.84
N ALA A 362 -13.09 -1.88 15.32
CA ALA A 362 -14.27 -2.14 14.52
C ALA A 362 -14.93 -3.45 14.96
N PHE A 363 -16.26 -3.46 14.90
CA PHE A 363 -17.08 -4.59 15.29
C PHE A 363 -18.21 -4.76 14.27
N GLU A 364 -18.43 -5.97 13.81
CA GLU A 364 -19.65 -6.32 13.09
C GLU A 364 -20.86 -6.06 14.01
N VAL A 365 -21.94 -5.49 13.48
CA VAL A 365 -23.03 -4.93 14.29
C VAL A 365 -23.97 -5.98 14.90
N THR A 366 -24.24 -7.08 14.22
CA THR A 366 -25.25 -8.07 14.64
C THR A 366 -24.76 -8.94 15.79
N GLU A 367 -23.53 -9.42 15.72
CA GLU A 367 -22.91 -10.31 16.71
C GLU A 367 -21.90 -9.59 17.60
N GLY A 368 -21.47 -8.38 17.23
CA GLY A 368 -20.42 -7.66 17.96
C GLY A 368 -19.03 -8.22 17.69
N THR A 369 -18.85 -8.99 16.61
CA THR A 369 -17.60 -9.67 16.30
C THR A 369 -16.50 -8.67 15.97
N PRO A 370 -15.36 -8.66 16.68
CA PRO A 370 -14.26 -7.73 16.41
C PRO A 370 -13.63 -7.99 15.04
N LEU A 371 -13.31 -6.92 14.31
CA LEU A 371 -12.77 -6.97 12.95
C LEU A 371 -11.30 -6.55 12.93
N SER A 372 -10.44 -7.37 12.33
CA SER A 372 -9.04 -7.05 12.01
C SER A 372 -8.22 -6.52 13.19
N VAL A 373 -8.56 -6.90 14.43
CA VAL A 373 -8.19 -6.25 15.70
C VAL A 373 -6.78 -5.65 15.73
N GLU A 374 -5.74 -6.47 15.66
CA GLU A 374 -4.35 -5.99 15.76
C GLU A 374 -3.91 -5.18 14.55
N ARG A 375 -4.39 -5.53 13.35
CA ARG A 375 -4.01 -4.87 12.10
C ARG A 375 -4.68 -3.52 11.97
N LEU A 376 -5.96 -3.42 12.32
CA LEU A 376 -6.74 -2.19 12.33
C LEU A 376 -6.17 -1.22 13.35
N GLU A 377 -5.94 -1.64 14.60
CA GLU A 377 -5.34 -0.76 15.61
C GLU A 377 -4.01 -0.22 15.09
N ARG A 378 -3.09 -1.10 14.67
CA ARG A 378 -1.76 -0.67 14.23
C ARG A 378 -1.79 0.23 13.00
N ALA A 379 -2.60 -0.09 11.98
CA ALA A 379 -2.64 0.65 10.73
C ALA A 379 -3.32 2.02 10.88
N SER A 380 -4.37 2.11 11.69
CA SER A 380 -5.09 3.36 11.95
C SER A 380 -4.42 4.24 13.02
N LYS A 381 -3.44 3.71 13.76
CA LYS A 381 -2.83 4.42 14.88
C LYS A 381 -1.95 5.56 14.42
N THR A 382 -2.31 6.76 14.85
CA THR A 382 -1.58 7.98 14.51
C THR A 382 -1.51 8.93 15.70
N ARG A 383 -0.42 9.71 15.79
CA ARG A 383 -0.33 10.83 16.74
C ARG A 383 -0.90 12.07 16.08
N MET A 384 -1.64 12.85 16.85
CA MET A 384 -2.30 14.06 16.36
C MET A 384 -1.96 15.22 17.28
N SER A 385 -2.04 16.43 16.74
CA SER A 385 -2.06 17.63 17.56
C SER A 385 -3.25 17.65 18.52
N TRP A 386 -3.17 18.49 19.53
CA TRP A 386 -4.16 18.59 20.59
C TRP A 386 -4.17 19.99 21.18
N SER A 387 -5.24 20.28 21.91
CA SER A 387 -5.41 21.55 22.64
C SER A 387 -6.29 21.34 23.86
N PRO A 388 -6.06 22.08 24.97
CA PRO A 388 -7.01 22.10 26.08
C PRO A 388 -8.37 22.73 25.69
N GLU A 389 -8.42 23.49 24.59
CA GLU A 389 -9.65 24.10 24.09
C GLU A 389 -10.49 23.07 23.31
N THR A 390 -11.62 22.68 23.88
CA THR A 390 -12.48 21.61 23.33
C THR A 390 -13.17 21.96 22.02
N ALA A 391 -13.20 23.25 21.64
CA ALA A 391 -13.78 23.71 20.38
C ALA A 391 -12.83 23.56 19.19
N GLU A 392 -11.53 23.36 19.43
CA GLU A 392 -10.57 23.11 18.37
C GLU A 392 -10.65 21.65 17.88
N SER A 393 -10.28 21.43 16.63
CA SER A 393 -10.14 20.10 16.02
C SER A 393 -8.88 20.05 15.16
N PHE A 394 -8.26 18.88 15.09
CA PHE A 394 -7.03 18.66 14.34
C PHE A 394 -7.24 17.55 13.32
N GLY A 395 -6.64 17.71 12.14
CA GLY A 395 -6.81 16.82 11.00
C GLY A 395 -5.72 15.77 10.93
N ALA A 396 -6.11 14.51 10.70
CA ALA A 396 -5.17 13.44 10.35
C ALA A 396 -5.85 12.37 9.48
N LYS A 397 -5.05 11.64 8.71
CA LYS A 397 -5.49 10.46 7.94
C LYS A 397 -4.64 9.24 8.26
N ALA A 398 -5.28 8.07 8.20
CA ALA A 398 -4.63 6.76 8.33
C ALA A 398 -5.31 5.72 7.41
N GLY A 399 -4.53 5.03 6.57
CA GLY A 399 -5.00 3.90 5.76
C GLY A 399 -5.08 2.58 6.53
N PHE A 400 -6.08 1.74 6.24
CA PHE A 400 -6.23 0.41 6.84
C PHE A 400 -6.98 -0.58 5.93
N THR A 401 -7.01 -1.85 6.34
CA THR A 401 -7.70 -2.94 5.63
C THR A 401 -8.54 -3.75 6.61
N ILE A 402 -9.77 -4.06 6.22
CA ILE A 402 -10.64 -5.03 6.90
C ILE A 402 -10.54 -6.36 6.15
N TYR A 403 -10.17 -7.42 6.85
CA TYR A 403 -9.93 -8.74 6.25
C TYR A 403 -11.10 -9.69 6.34
N GLU A 404 -12.14 -9.34 7.10
CA GLU A 404 -13.33 -10.14 7.30
C GLU A 404 -14.40 -9.80 6.25
N GLY A 405 -14.83 -10.80 5.50
CA GLY A 405 -15.84 -10.71 4.44
C GLY A 405 -15.23 -10.58 3.04
N ASP A 406 -16.13 -10.47 2.06
CA ASP A 406 -15.79 -10.55 0.64
C ASP A 406 -16.28 -9.34 -0.15
N TRP A 407 -15.71 -9.15 -1.33
CA TRP A 407 -16.20 -8.18 -2.30
C TRP A 407 -17.64 -8.50 -2.72
N GLY A 408 -18.47 -7.47 -2.80
CA GLY A 408 -19.88 -7.57 -3.16
C GLY A 408 -20.81 -8.11 -2.08
N LYS A 409 -20.30 -8.35 -0.85
CA LYS A 409 -21.09 -8.78 0.31
C LYS A 409 -21.00 -7.76 1.44
N PRO A 410 -21.66 -6.59 1.31
CA PRO A 410 -21.57 -5.55 2.32
C PRO A 410 -22.32 -5.93 3.60
N TYR A 411 -21.75 -5.55 4.74
CA TYR A 411 -22.35 -5.70 6.06
C TYR A 411 -22.17 -4.41 6.88
N ALA A 412 -22.88 -4.31 8.00
CA ALA A 412 -22.78 -3.16 8.89
C ALA A 412 -21.69 -3.37 9.94
N ALA A 413 -20.79 -2.40 10.09
CA ALA A 413 -19.75 -2.41 11.10
C ALA A 413 -19.74 -1.11 11.91
N ARG A 414 -19.70 -1.23 13.24
CA ARG A 414 -19.46 -0.11 14.15
C ARG A 414 -17.97 0.14 14.25
N PHE A 415 -17.55 1.33 13.85
CA PHE A 415 -16.20 1.84 14.07
C PHE A 415 -16.19 2.73 15.30
N GLU A 416 -15.18 2.54 16.14
CA GLU A 416 -14.94 3.32 17.34
C GLU A 416 -13.57 3.97 17.26
N VAL A 417 -13.51 5.28 17.47
CA VAL A 417 -12.25 6.01 17.63
C VAL A 417 -11.84 5.98 19.09
N TRP A 418 -10.67 5.42 19.36
CA TRP A 418 -10.11 5.31 20.70
C TRP A 418 -8.87 6.19 20.82
N PHE A 419 -8.62 6.65 22.05
CA PHE A 419 -7.49 7.49 22.40
C PHE A 419 -6.69 6.87 23.54
N ARG A 420 -5.37 6.80 23.35
CA ARG A 420 -4.39 6.38 24.34
C ARG A 420 -3.53 7.60 24.75
N PRO A 421 -3.74 8.18 25.95
CA PRO A 421 -2.95 9.31 26.42
C PRO A 421 -1.53 8.88 26.80
N ASP A 422 -0.57 9.79 26.61
CA ASP A 422 0.82 9.58 27.06
C ASP A 422 0.94 9.56 28.59
N SER A 423 -0.03 10.13 29.30
CA SER A 423 -0.03 10.26 30.77
C SER A 423 -0.35 8.97 31.53
N ASN A 424 -0.29 7.79 30.89
CA ASN A 424 -0.68 6.49 31.43
C ASN A 424 -2.12 6.41 32.00
N LYS A 425 -2.98 7.37 31.67
CA LYS A 425 -4.42 7.28 31.99
C LYS A 425 -5.05 6.18 31.14
N PRO A 426 -6.19 5.60 31.58
CA PRO A 426 -6.90 4.61 30.79
C PRO A 426 -7.26 5.14 29.39
N GLU A 427 -7.26 4.22 28.43
CA GLU A 427 -7.77 4.51 27.09
C GLU A 427 -9.25 4.92 27.15
N ARG A 428 -9.66 5.82 26.27
CA ARG A 428 -11.05 6.28 26.18
C ARG A 428 -11.55 6.31 24.75
N LYS A 429 -12.84 6.01 24.56
CA LYS A 429 -13.53 6.19 23.29
C LYS A 429 -13.83 7.68 23.09
N LEU A 430 -13.49 8.21 21.92
CA LEU A 430 -13.75 9.60 21.53
C LEU A 430 -15.00 9.73 20.66
N ALA A 431 -15.23 8.76 19.77
CA ALA A 431 -16.34 8.78 18.84
C ALA A 431 -16.70 7.36 18.39
N GLU A 432 -17.89 7.18 17.86
CA GLU A 432 -18.30 5.97 17.16
C GLU A 432 -19.26 6.29 16.02
N ARG A 433 -19.31 5.41 15.03
CA ARG A 433 -20.24 5.49 13.90
C ARG A 433 -20.36 4.12 13.23
N ILE A 434 -21.53 3.83 12.69
CA ILE A 434 -21.78 2.60 11.93
C ILE A 434 -21.63 2.90 10.45
N PHE A 435 -20.88 2.06 9.76
CA PHE A 435 -20.67 2.13 8.32
C PHE A 435 -21.10 0.83 7.64
N LYS A 436 -21.59 0.95 6.42
CA LYS A 436 -21.70 -0.17 5.51
C LYS A 436 -20.34 -0.40 4.87
N ILE A 437 -19.77 -1.58 5.07
CA ILE A 437 -18.44 -1.93 4.58
C ILE A 437 -18.44 -3.32 3.92
N GLU A 438 -17.42 -3.56 3.12
CA GLU A 438 -17.03 -4.88 2.62
C GLU A 438 -15.66 -5.28 3.21
N GLY A 439 -15.37 -6.58 3.22
CA GLY A 439 -14.07 -7.13 3.54
C GLY A 439 -13.13 -7.17 2.32
N TRP A 440 -11.83 -7.26 2.56
CA TRP A 440 -10.83 -7.33 1.50
C TRP A 440 -10.64 -8.77 1.03
N GLN A 441 -10.84 -8.97 -0.27
CA GLN A 441 -10.62 -10.22 -0.95
C GLN A 441 -9.11 -10.50 -1.11
N ARG A 442 -8.66 -11.64 -0.58
CA ARG A 442 -7.25 -12.09 -0.60
C ARG A 442 -6.81 -12.73 -1.90
#